data_AF-A0A1G8CB90-F1
#
_entry.id   AF-A0A1G8CB90-F1
#
_cell.length_a   1.000
_cell.length_b   1.000
_cell.length_c   1.000
_cell.angle_alpha   90.00
_cell.angle_beta   90.00
_cell.angle_gamma   90.00
#
_symmetry.space_group_name_H-M   'P 1'
#
loop_
_entity.id
_entity.type
_entity.pdbx_description
1 polymer ?
#
loop_
_entity_poly.entity_id
_entity_poly.type
_entity_poly.pdbx_seq_one_letter_code
_entity_poly.pdbx_strand_id
1 'polypeptide(L)' 'MSESIQIQPNIHCEPCKECGARPVIDQTRKGFIVTCPTNKKHYATAPGMVNIDEWNRFNQKSPVLTGTQYKSKAS' A
#
# COMPACT_ATOMS: atom_id res chain seq x y z
N MET A 1 10.14 17.79 13.76
CA MET A 1 9.50 17.30 12.52
C MET A 1 9.86 15.83 12.43
N SER A 2 8.89 14.92 12.49
CA SER A 2 9.18 13.51 12.25
C SER A 2 9.27 13.32 10.74
N GLU A 3 10.49 13.20 10.24
CA GLU A 3 10.74 12.80 8.85
C GLU A 3 10.20 11.39 8.64
N SER A 4 9.46 11.19 7.55
CA SER A 4 8.96 9.88 7.18
C SER A 4 10.11 9.01 6.67
N ILE A 5 10.13 7.75 7.09
CA ILE A 5 11.16 6.78 6.76
C ILE A 5 10.84 6.17 5.40
N GLN A 6 11.76 6.35 4.45
CA GLN A 6 11.66 5.76 3.11
C GLN A 6 11.89 4.24 3.19
N ILE A 7 11.00 3.46 2.58
CA ILE A 7 11.15 2.01 2.52
C ILE A 7 12.15 1.67 1.42
N GLN A 8 13.19 0.90 1.76
CA GLN A 8 14.20 0.44 0.82
C GLN A 8 13.56 -0.17 -0.44
N PRO A 9 14.09 0.12 -1.65
CA PRO A 9 13.46 -0.29 -2.90
C PRO A 9 13.38 -1.81 -3.09
N ASN A 10 14.23 -2.57 -2.39
CA ASN A 10 14.25 -4.05 -2.46
C ASN A 10 13.11 -4.72 -1.66
N ILE A 11 12.37 -3.96 -0.86
CA ILE A 11 11.18 -4.47 -0.16
C ILE A 11 9.97 -4.32 -1.08
N HIS A 12 9.22 -5.40 -1.28
CA HIS A 12 8.01 -5.36 -2.09
C HIS A 12 6.91 -4.58 -1.36
N CYS A 13 6.48 -3.47 -1.97
CA CYS A 13 5.37 -2.65 -1.52
C CYS A 13 4.51 -2.28 -2.72
N GLU A 14 3.22 -2.57 -2.66
CA GLU A 14 2.25 -2.12 -3.65
C GLU A 14 2.21 -0.58 -3.66
N PRO A 15 2.14 0.05 -4.84
CA PRO A 15 1.96 1.49 -4.93
C PRO A 15 0.60 1.88 -4.37
N CYS A 16 0.47 3.09 -3.85
CA CYS A 16 -0.82 3.62 -3.42
C CYS A 16 -1.84 3.52 -4.56
N LYS A 17 -3.00 2.92 -4.30
CA LYS A 17 -4.03 2.72 -5.34
C LYS A 17 -4.65 4.03 -5.86
N GLU A 18 -4.55 5.11 -5.08
CA GLU A 18 -5.14 6.42 -5.38
C GLU A 18 -4.19 7.32 -6.21
N CYS A 19 -2.88 7.34 -5.89
CA CYS A 19 -1.92 8.22 -6.57
C CYS A 19 -0.71 7.50 -7.20
N GLY A 20 -0.55 6.20 -7.00
CA GLY A 20 0.58 5.43 -7.52
C GLY A 20 1.90 5.60 -6.76
N ALA A 21 1.95 6.44 -5.73
CA ALA A 21 3.18 6.68 -4.96
C ALA A 21 3.57 5.46 -4.10
N ARG A 22 4.88 5.23 -3.93
CA ARG A 22 5.41 4.22 -3.02
C ARG A 22 5.14 4.63 -1.56
N PRO A 23 4.65 3.74 -0.69
CA PRO A 23 4.40 4.09 0.71
C PRO A 23 5.67 4.49 1.46
N VAL A 24 5.47 5.23 2.55
CA VAL A 24 6.49 5.57 3.54
C VAL A 24 6.05 5.12 4.92
N ILE A 25 7.01 4.98 5.83
CA ILE A 25 6.72 4.68 7.23
C ILE A 25 6.72 5.99 8.02
N ASP A 26 5.67 6.23 8.80
CA ASP A 26 5.59 7.36 9.72
C ASP A 26 5.54 6.86 11.17
N GLN A 27 6.12 7.64 12.09
CA GLN A 27 6.16 7.30 13.51
C GLN A 27 5.09 8.08 14.26
N THR A 28 4.22 7.35 14.93
CA THR A 28 3.16 7.89 15.79
C THR A 28 3.44 7.60 17.26
N ARG A 29 2.68 8.21 18.17
CA ARG A 29 2.75 7.91 19.62
C ARG A 29 2.42 6.45 19.97
N LYS A 30 1.74 5.75 19.07
CA LYS A 30 1.26 4.36 19.28
C LYS A 30 2.09 3.33 18.51
N GLY A 31 3.16 3.75 17.82
CA GLY A 31 3.98 2.88 16.98
C GLY A 31 4.15 3.43 15.56
N PHE A 32 4.50 2.56 14.63
CA PHE A 32 4.71 2.88 13.22
C PHE A 32 3.45 2.63 12.41
N ILE A 33 3.26 3.44 11.37
CA ILE A 33 2.23 3.27 10.35
C ILE A 33 2.88 3.25 8.97
N VAL A 34 2.32 2.47 8.05
CA VAL A 34 2.62 2.56 6.62
C VAL A 34 1.57 3.47 6.00
N THR A 35 2.00 4.55 5.35
CA THR A 35 1.11 5.60 4.84
C THR A 35 1.53 6.12 3.47
N CYS A 36 0.62 6.78 2.78
CA CYS A 36 0.89 7.47 1.53
C CYS A 36 1.75 8.73 1.76
N PRO A 37 2.85 8.93 1.02
CA PRO A 37 3.66 10.15 1.16
C PRO A 37 2.99 11.40 0.58
N THR A 38 2.07 11.23 -0.38
CA THR A 38 1.48 12.34 -1.15
C THR A 38 0.31 12.98 -0.42
N ASN A 39 -0.52 12.18 0.24
CA ASN A 39 -1.74 12.66 0.88
C ASN A 39 -2.12 11.80 2.08
N LYS A 40 -2.21 12.43 3.26
CA LYS A 40 -2.56 11.78 4.53
C LYS A 40 -4.01 11.30 4.61
N LYS A 41 -4.87 11.71 3.67
CA LYS A 41 -6.25 11.21 3.56
C LYS A 41 -6.35 9.85 2.86
N HIS A 42 -5.32 9.46 2.12
CA HIS A 42 -5.26 8.12 1.56
C HIS A 42 -5.10 7.12 2.70
N TYR A 43 -5.21 5.84 2.38
CA TYR A 43 -5.09 4.79 3.36
C TYR A 43 -3.78 4.86 4.16
N ALA A 44 -3.87 4.48 5.43
CA ALA A 44 -2.76 4.24 6.33
C ALA A 44 -3.09 3.02 7.19
N THR A 45 -2.08 2.20 7.50
CA THR A 45 -2.28 1.01 8.33
C THR A 45 -2.58 1.38 9.78
N ALA A 46 -3.10 0.42 10.55
CA ALA A 46 -3.23 0.60 11.99
C ALA A 46 -1.86 0.91 12.65
N PRO A 47 -1.84 1.79 13.67
CA PRO A 47 -0.61 2.11 14.40
C PRO A 47 -0.15 0.91 15.23
N GLY A 48 1.13 0.54 15.08
CA GLY A 48 1.73 -0.56 15.81
C GLY A 48 3.10 -0.93 15.26
N MET A 49 3.29 -2.20 14.90
CA MET A 49 4.46 -2.62 14.11
C MET A 49 4.23 -2.32 12.62
N VAL A 50 5.32 -2.08 11.89
CA VAL A 50 5.28 -1.83 10.45
C VAL A 50 4.57 -2.99 9.74
N ASN A 51 3.41 -2.71 9.13
CA ASN A 51 2.56 -3.72 8.49
C ASN A 51 2.46 -3.50 6.97
N ILE A 52 3.47 -3.97 6.24
CA ILE A 52 3.51 -3.86 4.78
C ILE A 52 2.49 -4.79 4.12
N ASP A 53 2.19 -5.95 4.72
CA ASP A 53 1.22 -6.89 4.19
C ASP A 53 -0.21 -6.32 4.17
N GLU A 54 -0.62 -5.63 5.23
CA GLU A 54 -1.90 -4.91 5.28
C GLU A 54 -1.97 -3.81 4.23
N TRP A 55 -0.90 -3.02 4.09
CA TRP A 55 -0.79 -2.02 3.02
C TRP A 55 -0.95 -2.66 1.65
N ASN A 56 -0.22 -3.74 1.39
CA ASN A 56 -0.24 -4.44 0.12
C ASN A 56 -1.63 -4.99 -0.17
N ARG A 57 -2.29 -5.67 0.78
CA ARG A 57 -3.67 -6.17 0.60
C ARG A 57 -4.67 -5.08 0.26
N PHE A 58 -4.55 -3.91 0.88
CA PHE A 58 -5.46 -2.79 0.61
C PHE A 58 -5.22 -2.14 -0.76
N ASN A 59 -3.96 -2.09 -1.20
CA ASN A 59 -3.54 -1.42 -2.43
C ASN A 59 -3.37 -2.38 -3.62
N GLN A 60 -3.43 -3.70 -3.39
CA GLN A 60 -3.32 -4.71 -4.43
C GLN A 60 -4.42 -4.47 -5.46
N LYS A 61 -4.00 -4.20 -6.70
CA LYS A 61 -4.93 -4.16 -7.83
C LYS A 61 -5.42 -5.57 -8.05
N SER A 62 -6.71 -5.82 -7.79
CA SER A 62 -7.31 -7.13 -8.06
C SER A 62 -7.04 -7.51 -9.52
N PRO A 63 -6.42 -8.68 -9.79
CA PRO A 63 -6.16 -9.12 -11.16
C PRO A 63 -7.46 -9.35 -11.96
N VAL A 64 -8.62 -9.38 -11.29
CA VAL A 64 -9.94 -9.54 -11.92
C VAL A 64 -10.30 -8.35 -12.84
N LEU A 65 -9.67 -7.18 -12.66
CA LEU A 65 -9.98 -5.99 -13.49
C LEU A 65 -8.93 -5.68 -14.56
N THR A 66 -7.77 -6.36 -14.57
CA THR A 66 -6.68 -6.12 -15.52
C THR A 66 -6.38 -7.30 -16.44
N GLY A 67 -6.95 -8.47 -16.19
CA GLY A 67 -6.97 -9.58 -17.14
C GLY A 67 -8.08 -9.38 -18.17
N THR A 68 -7.72 -9.32 -19.46
CA THR A 68 -8.64 -9.56 -20.57
C THR A 68 -9.55 -10.73 -20.20
N GLN A 69 -10.85 -10.49 -20.06
CA GLN A 69 -11.88 -11.49 -19.78
C GLN A 69 -11.72 -12.66 -20.76
N TYR A 70 -11.03 -13.72 -20.38
CA TYR A 70 -11.02 -14.96 -21.15
C TYR A 70 -12.41 -15.57 -20.94
N LYS A 71 -13.30 -15.34 -21.91
CA LYS A 71 -14.60 -16.02 -21.99
C LYS A 71 -14.34 -17.52 -22.03
N SER A 72 -14.49 -18.18 -20.89
CA SER A 72 -14.64 -19.64 -20.84
C SER A 72 -15.91 -19.98 -21.63
N LYS A 73 -15.76 -20.48 -22.85
CA LYS A 73 -16.84 -21.18 -23.55
C LYS A 73 -17.15 -22.44 -22.73
N ALA A 74 -18.35 -22.50 -22.17
CA ALA A 74 -18.93 -23.75 -21.70
C ALA A 74 -19.25 -24.61 -22.94
N SER A 75 -18.74 -25.86 -22.93
CA SER A 75 -19.09 -26.94 -23.86
C SER A 75 -20.53 -27.40 -23.69
#